data_AF-A0A4Q7YUT1-F1
#
_entry.id   AF-A0A4Q7YUT1-F1
#
_cell.length_a   1.000
_cell.length_b   1.000
_cell.length_c   1.000
_cell.angle_alpha   90.00
_cell.angle_beta   90.00
_cell.angle_gamma   90.00
#
_symmetry.space_group_name_H-M   'P 1'
#
loop_
_entity.id
_entity.type
_entity.pdbx_description
1 polymer ?
#
loop_
_entity_poly.entity_id
_entity_poly.type
_entity_poly.pdbx_seq_one_letter_code
_entity_poly.pdbx_strand_id
1 'polypeptide(L)'
;MRNPAVCPLGLAISWVTFDTHPSLAGRIVGLYQPWDTVFQKASLKEFHLATRERFLFTSESVTEGHPDKIADQVSDAILDACLAQDPYSRVACETLTCTGLVVIAGEITTKAYVDFQSLVRGTIAAIGYDNALYGFDSNTCAVISTINKQSGDIAMGVDTGGAGDQGMMFGYATNETPELMPTPISLAHRLALKLSEVRKNGTMSYLRPDGKSQVTVEYDSNHKPVRVDAVVISTQHAETVGNEELRGDILKNVIQAVIPAELLDENTKYHINPTGRFVVGGPMGDTGLTGRKIIVDTYGGMGRHGGGAFSGKDATKVDRSAAYMARYVAKNIVAAGLADRCEVQLAYAIGVAEPVSVLVDTFETGKVDEKELEDLVRKNFSLTPKGIIESLNLRRPIFKATAAYGHFGRSGANFTWEATDKAAALKEQALSLTTAK
;
A
#
# COMPACT_ATOMS: atom_id res chain seq x y z
N MET A 1 1.07 68.61 9.33
CA MET A 1 -0.31 68.37 8.87
C MET A 1 -0.63 66.89 9.00
N ARG A 2 -1.74 66.60 9.69
CA ARG A 2 -2.56 65.36 9.68
C ARG A 2 -1.92 64.01 10.05
N ASN A 3 -1.95 63.76 11.36
CA ASN A 3 -2.57 62.65 12.12
C ASN A 3 -2.70 61.23 11.49
N PRO A 4 -2.21 60.18 12.19
CA PRO A 4 -2.60 58.78 11.98
C PRO A 4 -3.77 58.37 12.91
N ALA A 5 -4.61 57.42 12.50
CA ALA A 5 -5.61 56.79 13.36
C ALA A 5 -5.60 55.26 13.13
N VAL A 6 -5.23 54.45 14.14
CA VAL A 6 -6.11 53.67 15.07
C VAL A 6 -6.56 52.33 14.42
N CYS A 7 -6.52 51.12 14.99
CA CYS A 7 -6.27 50.56 16.34
C CYS A 7 -5.85 49.06 16.21
N PRO A 8 -5.10 48.48 17.17
CA PRO A 8 -4.83 47.04 17.27
C PRO A 8 -5.61 46.35 18.43
N LEU A 9 -5.94 45.07 18.27
CA LEU A 9 -6.31 44.09 19.31
C LEU A 9 -5.61 42.79 18.90
N GLY A 10 -4.80 42.07 19.68
CA GLY A 10 -4.62 42.07 21.12
C GLY A 10 -4.74 40.62 21.60
N LEU A 11 -3.68 39.81 21.46
CA LEU A 11 -3.53 38.50 22.11
C LEU A 11 -2.04 38.28 22.41
N ALA A 12 -1.67 38.53 23.66
CA ALA A 12 -0.32 38.30 24.18
C ALA A 12 -0.21 36.85 24.68
N ILE A 13 0.84 36.16 24.23
CA ILE A 13 1.25 34.83 24.68
C ILE A 13 2.12 35.03 25.92
N SER A 14 1.69 34.55 27.09
CA SER A 14 2.52 34.51 28.30
C SER A 14 3.14 33.13 28.48
N TRP A 15 4.47 33.09 28.45
CA TRP A 15 5.28 31.97 28.94
C TRP A 15 5.31 32.01 30.47
N VAL A 16 4.97 30.91 31.14
CA VAL A 16 5.10 30.76 32.59
C VAL A 16 6.38 30.00 32.89
N THR A 17 7.36 30.68 33.46
CA THR A 17 8.52 30.09 34.14
C THR A 17 8.19 29.96 35.63
N PHE A 18 8.40 28.78 36.20
CA PHE A 18 8.30 28.54 37.64
C PHE A 18 9.56 29.02 38.33
N ASP A 19 9.42 29.95 39.27
CA ASP A 19 10.46 30.29 40.24
C ASP A 19 9.92 30.01 41.64
N THR A 20 10.59 29.10 42.35
CA THR A 20 10.25 28.67 43.71
C THR A 20 11.15 29.38 44.70
N HIS A 21 10.61 30.25 45.57
CA HIS A 21 11.15 30.41 46.92
C HIS A 21 10.12 31.02 47.90
N PRO A 22 10.14 30.62 49.19
CA PRO A 22 9.05 30.81 50.14
C PRO A 22 9.30 31.96 51.11
N SER A 23 8.26 32.74 51.42
CA SER A 23 8.01 33.31 52.76
C SER A 23 6.95 34.42 52.66
N LEU A 24 5.79 34.20 53.28
CA LEU A 24 5.13 35.15 54.19
C LEU A 24 3.72 34.65 54.50
N ALA A 25 3.59 34.16 55.73
CA ALA A 25 2.37 33.73 56.37
C ALA A 25 1.43 34.92 56.65
N GLY A 26 0.11 34.70 56.56
CA GLY A 26 -0.86 35.74 56.95
C GLY A 26 -2.33 35.39 56.74
N ARG A 27 -2.83 34.44 57.54
CA ARG A 27 -4.23 34.21 57.97
C ARG A 27 -5.35 35.02 57.28
N ILE A 28 -6.23 34.33 56.56
CA ILE A 28 -7.69 34.54 56.67
C ILE A 28 -8.34 33.16 56.86
N VAL A 29 -8.98 32.99 58.02
CA VAL A 29 -9.76 31.83 58.43
C VAL A 29 -11.21 32.09 58.03
N GLY A 30 -11.83 31.16 57.31
CA GLY A 30 -13.28 31.18 57.11
C GLY A 30 -13.75 30.23 56.02
N LEU A 31 -14.50 29.20 56.43
CA LEU A 31 -15.30 28.25 55.62
C LEU A 31 -14.53 27.03 55.06
N TYR A 32 -14.24 26.09 55.96
CA TYR A 32 -14.03 24.68 55.60
C TYR A 32 -15.41 24.02 55.42
N GLN A 33 -15.75 23.63 54.20
CA GLN A 33 -16.78 22.64 53.88
C GLN A 33 -16.06 21.48 53.16
N PRO A 34 -16.31 20.21 53.51
CA PRO A 34 -15.56 19.07 52.99
C PRO A 34 -15.80 18.87 51.48
N TRP A 35 -14.74 18.51 50.76
CA TRP A 35 -14.65 18.30 49.31
C TRP A 35 -15.39 17.06 48.77
N ASP A 36 -16.52 16.68 49.37
CA ASP A 36 -17.21 15.41 49.04
C ASP A 36 -18.61 15.56 48.40
N THR A 37 -19.01 16.74 47.93
CA THR A 37 -20.39 16.92 47.41
C THR A 37 -20.52 17.74 46.11
N VAL A 38 -19.62 17.53 45.13
CA VAL A 38 -19.83 18.00 43.74
C VAL A 38 -19.67 16.87 42.68
N PHE A 39 -19.44 15.62 43.10
CA PHE A 39 -19.46 14.45 42.19
C PHE A 39 -20.78 13.69 42.21
N GLN A 40 -21.90 14.40 42.05
CA GLN A 40 -23.16 13.75 41.70
C GLN A 40 -23.84 14.46 40.53
N LYS A 41 -23.96 13.70 39.43
CA LYS A 41 -24.77 13.97 38.23
C LYS A 41 -24.16 14.91 37.18
N ALA A 42 -22.91 14.67 36.80
CA ALA A 42 -22.61 14.66 35.37
C ALA A 42 -22.61 13.18 34.97
N SER A 43 -23.70 12.74 34.32
CA SER A 43 -23.76 11.40 33.73
C SER A 43 -22.51 11.21 32.89
N LEU A 44 -21.80 10.10 33.12
CA LEU A 44 -20.89 9.50 32.15
C LEU A 44 -21.68 9.22 30.87
N LYS A 45 -21.89 10.26 30.06
CA LYS A 45 -21.98 10.07 28.62
C LYS A 45 -20.55 9.75 28.24
N GLU A 46 -20.25 8.46 28.29
CA GLU A 46 -19.25 7.86 27.43
C GLU A 46 -19.29 8.63 26.11
N PHE A 47 -18.18 9.28 25.76
CA PHE A 47 -17.88 9.59 24.37
C PHE A 47 -17.58 8.24 23.68
N HIS A 48 -18.58 7.36 23.64
CA HIS A 48 -18.67 6.36 22.59
C HIS A 48 -18.68 7.20 21.31
N LEU A 49 -17.67 7.06 20.46
CA LEU A 49 -17.88 7.35 19.04
C LEU A 49 -19.18 6.62 18.70
N ALA A 50 -20.24 7.36 18.39
CA ALA A 50 -21.48 6.75 17.93
C ALA A 50 -21.07 5.82 16.79
N THR A 51 -21.19 4.51 17.02
CA THR A 51 -20.93 3.50 16.01
C THR A 51 -21.83 3.87 14.85
N ARG A 52 -21.22 4.33 13.74
CA ARG A 52 -22.00 4.63 12.54
C ARG A 52 -22.70 3.33 12.15
N GLU A 53 -24.02 3.33 12.09
CA GLU A 53 -24.78 2.13 11.68
C GLU A 53 -24.31 1.60 10.32
N ARG A 54 -23.93 2.53 9.43
CA ARG A 54 -23.33 2.29 8.12
C ARG A 54 -22.22 3.30 7.83
N PHE A 55 -21.18 2.88 7.13
CA PHE A 55 -20.18 3.81 6.60
C PHE A 55 -19.69 3.40 5.21
N LEU A 56 -19.21 4.36 4.44
CA LEU A 56 -18.63 4.14 3.11
C LEU A 56 -17.10 4.18 3.21
N PHE A 57 -16.44 3.24 2.55
CA PHE A 57 -14.99 3.22 2.38
C PHE A 57 -14.63 3.03 0.92
N THR A 58 -13.62 3.74 0.44
CA THR A 58 -13.24 3.77 -0.98
C THR A 58 -11.77 3.41 -1.15
N SER A 59 -11.50 2.56 -2.14
CA SER A 59 -10.14 2.30 -2.63
C SER A 59 -10.10 2.43 -4.15
N GLU A 60 -8.91 2.65 -4.68
CA GLU A 60 -8.67 2.75 -6.12
C GLU A 60 -7.52 1.85 -6.58
N SER A 61 -7.47 1.62 -7.88
CA SER A 61 -6.37 0.97 -8.57
C SER A 61 -6.22 1.53 -9.98
N VAL A 62 -5.12 1.17 -10.63
CA VAL A 62 -4.77 1.60 -11.98
C VAL A 62 -4.21 0.42 -12.75
N THR A 63 -4.35 0.44 -14.08
CA THR A 63 -3.84 -0.62 -14.95
C THR A 63 -2.31 -0.56 -15.05
N GLU A 64 -1.71 -1.61 -15.62
CA GLU A 64 -0.30 -1.63 -15.99
C GLU A 64 0.13 -0.51 -16.97
N GLY A 65 -0.82 0.14 -17.64
CA GLY A 65 -0.56 1.20 -18.61
C GLY A 65 -0.54 2.61 -18.01
N HIS A 66 -0.87 2.77 -16.73
CA HIS A 66 -0.74 4.04 -16.03
C HIS A 66 0.74 4.45 -15.93
N PRO A 67 1.12 5.73 -16.16
CA PRO A 67 2.53 6.12 -16.26
C PRO A 67 3.35 5.80 -15.00
N ASP A 68 2.83 6.04 -13.79
CA ASP A 68 3.50 5.58 -12.55
C ASP A 68 3.70 4.05 -12.50
N LYS A 69 2.74 3.27 -13.02
CA LYS A 69 2.86 1.80 -13.08
C LYS A 69 3.78 1.31 -14.17
N ILE A 70 3.95 2.06 -15.25
CA ILE A 70 5.02 1.80 -16.22
C ILE A 70 6.37 1.97 -15.52
N ALA A 71 6.56 3.04 -14.75
CA ALA A 71 7.79 3.29 -14.00
C ALA A 71 8.10 2.17 -12.99
N ASP A 72 7.10 1.75 -12.20
CA ASP A 72 7.23 0.61 -11.28
C ASP A 72 7.64 -0.68 -12.01
N GLN A 73 6.97 -1.01 -13.13
CA GLN A 73 7.25 -2.22 -13.90
C GLN A 73 8.63 -2.20 -14.56
N VAL A 74 9.11 -1.04 -15.02
CA VAL A 74 10.46 -0.88 -15.56
C VAL A 74 11.51 -1.07 -14.46
N SER A 75 11.33 -0.41 -13.32
CA SER A 75 12.20 -0.54 -12.15
C SER A 75 12.34 -2.01 -11.70
N ASP A 76 11.22 -2.74 -11.60
CA ASP A 76 11.26 -4.15 -11.22
C ASP A 76 11.71 -5.10 -12.34
N ALA A 77 11.51 -4.75 -13.62
CA ALA A 77 12.09 -5.50 -14.73
C ALA A 77 13.61 -5.47 -14.68
N ILE A 78 14.20 -4.31 -14.37
CA ILE A 78 15.65 -4.14 -14.18
C ILE A 78 16.13 -4.96 -12.98
N LEU A 79 15.42 -4.89 -11.85
CA LEU A 79 15.73 -5.70 -10.67
C LEU A 79 15.74 -7.21 -11.01
N ASP A 80 14.70 -7.71 -11.67
CA ASP A 80 14.61 -9.12 -12.05
C ASP A 80 15.74 -9.51 -13.01
N ALA A 81 16.10 -8.65 -13.97
CA ALA A 81 17.22 -8.91 -14.88
C ALA A 81 18.57 -9.00 -14.15
N CYS A 82 18.78 -8.18 -13.11
CA CYS A 82 19.95 -8.28 -12.24
C CYS A 82 19.94 -9.58 -11.42
N LEU A 83 18.83 -9.90 -10.75
CA LEU A 83 18.71 -11.07 -9.87
C LEU A 83 18.78 -12.40 -10.62
N ALA A 84 18.36 -12.44 -11.88
CA ALA A 84 18.43 -13.63 -12.72
C ALA A 84 19.89 -14.08 -12.97
N GLN A 85 20.84 -13.14 -13.00
CA GLN A 85 22.26 -13.41 -13.23
C GLN A 85 23.10 -13.36 -11.95
N ASP A 86 22.71 -12.50 -11.00
CA ASP A 86 23.37 -12.32 -9.72
C ASP A 86 22.33 -12.18 -8.59
N PRO A 87 22.00 -13.27 -7.88
CA PRO A 87 21.02 -13.26 -6.79
C PRO A 87 21.38 -12.35 -5.61
N TYR A 88 22.61 -11.83 -5.56
CA TYR A 88 23.11 -10.91 -4.53
C TYR A 88 23.17 -9.45 -5.00
N SER A 89 22.63 -9.15 -6.18
CA SER A 89 22.54 -7.79 -6.71
C SER A 89 21.92 -6.83 -5.70
N ARG A 90 22.58 -5.70 -5.48
CA ARG A 90 22.03 -4.56 -4.73
C ARG A 90 21.45 -3.57 -5.72
N VAL A 91 20.14 -3.32 -5.64
CA VAL A 91 19.42 -2.50 -6.61
C VAL A 91 18.55 -1.50 -5.85
N ALA A 92 18.62 -0.25 -6.27
CA ALA A 92 17.71 0.84 -5.96
C ALA A 92 17.48 1.61 -7.28
N CYS A 93 16.65 1.06 -8.16
CA CYS A 93 16.42 1.59 -9.50
C CYS A 93 15.13 2.41 -9.54
N GLU A 94 15.27 3.70 -9.82
CA GLU A 94 14.17 4.64 -9.98
C GLU A 94 13.92 4.91 -11.47
N THR A 95 12.65 5.01 -11.84
CA THR A 95 12.23 5.29 -13.22
C THR A 95 11.33 6.52 -13.24
N LEU A 96 11.58 7.42 -14.19
CA LEU A 96 10.70 8.51 -14.57
C LEU A 96 10.24 8.30 -16.02
N THR A 97 8.96 8.51 -16.28
CA THR A 97 8.37 8.47 -17.63
C THR A 97 7.63 9.78 -17.91
N CYS A 98 7.80 10.32 -19.12
CA CYS A 98 7.00 11.42 -19.63
C CYS A 98 6.98 11.35 -21.17
N THR A 99 6.44 12.38 -21.84
CA THR A 99 6.24 12.39 -23.29
C THR A 99 7.52 12.05 -24.06
N GLY A 100 7.55 10.85 -24.65
CA GLY A 100 8.66 10.37 -25.47
C GLY A 100 9.95 10.07 -24.71
N LEU A 101 9.94 10.00 -23.37
CA LEU A 101 11.14 9.83 -22.55
C LEU A 101 10.94 8.86 -21.40
N VAL A 102 11.95 8.01 -21.19
CA VAL A 102 12.16 7.22 -19.97
C VAL A 102 13.54 7.53 -19.42
N VAL A 103 13.61 7.93 -18.16
CA VAL A 103 14.87 8.11 -17.43
C VAL A 103 14.95 7.03 -16.35
N ILE A 104 16.03 6.26 -16.35
CA ILE A 104 16.37 5.34 -15.26
C ILE A 104 17.58 5.86 -14.49
N ALA A 105 17.45 5.90 -13.17
CA ALA A 105 18.45 6.44 -12.25
C ALA A 105 18.52 5.60 -10.97
N GLY A 106 19.41 5.98 -10.06
CA GLY A 106 19.64 5.30 -8.78
C GLY A 106 20.90 4.44 -8.79
N GLU A 107 20.95 3.46 -7.89
CA GLU A 107 22.17 2.72 -7.58
C GLU A 107 22.03 1.22 -7.85
N ILE A 108 22.92 0.67 -8.66
CA ILE A 108 23.00 -0.76 -8.94
C ILE A 108 24.44 -1.24 -8.73
N THR A 109 24.60 -2.22 -7.84
CA THR A 109 25.84 -2.99 -7.68
C THR A 109 25.52 -4.46 -7.95
N THR A 110 26.02 -4.97 -9.07
CA THR A 110 25.72 -6.32 -9.56
C THR A 110 26.88 -6.85 -10.41
N LYS A 111 26.99 -8.19 -10.52
CA LYS A 111 27.82 -8.87 -11.53
C LYS A 111 27.08 -9.07 -12.86
N ALA A 112 25.78 -8.82 -12.90
CA ALA A 112 24.96 -8.98 -14.09
C ALA A 112 25.30 -7.94 -15.17
N TYR A 113 25.17 -8.32 -16.43
CA TYR A 113 25.07 -7.37 -17.53
C TYR A 113 23.60 -7.22 -17.93
N VAL A 114 23.10 -5.98 -17.96
CA VAL A 114 21.71 -5.68 -18.34
C VAL A 114 21.71 -4.65 -19.47
N ASP A 115 21.20 -5.04 -20.63
CA ASP A 115 20.91 -4.08 -21.70
C ASP A 115 19.62 -3.32 -21.37
N PHE A 116 19.79 -2.16 -20.74
CA PHE A 116 18.67 -1.31 -20.33
C PHE A 116 17.83 -0.82 -21.52
N GLN A 117 18.43 -0.57 -22.68
CA GLN A 117 17.68 -0.09 -23.85
C GLN A 117 16.64 -1.15 -24.26
N SER A 118 17.11 -2.37 -24.50
CA SER A 118 16.24 -3.47 -24.94
C SER A 118 15.22 -3.85 -23.86
N LEU A 119 15.63 -3.89 -22.58
CA LEU A 119 14.75 -4.30 -21.48
C LEU A 119 13.63 -3.30 -21.20
N VAL A 120 13.95 -2.00 -21.18
CA VAL A 120 12.96 -0.93 -20.97
C VAL A 120 11.93 -0.94 -22.11
N ARG A 121 12.41 -0.95 -23.36
CA ARG A 121 11.53 -0.98 -24.55
C ARG A 121 10.67 -2.23 -24.58
N GLY A 122 11.24 -3.40 -24.32
CA GLY A 122 10.50 -4.66 -24.26
C GLY A 122 9.42 -4.66 -23.15
N THR A 123 9.70 -4.02 -22.01
CA THR A 123 8.71 -3.87 -20.93
C THR A 123 7.55 -2.97 -21.34
N ILE A 124 7.83 -1.83 -21.98
CA ILE A 124 6.80 -0.90 -22.47
C ILE A 124 5.96 -1.52 -23.60
N ALA A 125 6.60 -2.26 -24.50
CA ALA A 125 5.91 -3.00 -25.56
C ALA A 125 4.95 -4.07 -24.97
N ALA A 126 5.40 -4.84 -23.96
CA ALA A 126 4.57 -5.85 -23.31
C ALA A 126 3.35 -5.28 -22.55
N ILE A 127 3.44 -4.02 -22.10
CA ILE A 127 2.31 -3.27 -21.53
C ILE A 127 1.27 -2.92 -22.62
N GLY A 128 1.74 -2.71 -23.85
CA GLY A 128 0.94 -2.40 -25.04
C GLY A 128 1.15 -0.99 -25.58
N TYR A 129 2.25 -0.32 -25.21
CA TYR A 129 2.68 0.94 -25.84
C TYR A 129 3.68 0.64 -26.97
N ASP A 130 3.14 0.17 -28.09
CA ASP A 130 3.87 -0.22 -29.30
C ASP A 130 3.44 0.58 -30.54
N ASN A 131 2.60 1.60 -30.33
CA ASN A 131 2.04 2.43 -31.38
C ASN A 131 1.96 3.89 -30.92
N ALA A 132 2.57 4.79 -31.69
CA ALA A 132 2.60 6.22 -31.40
C ALA A 132 1.19 6.85 -31.27
N LEU A 133 0.15 6.26 -31.90
CA LEU A 133 -1.24 6.72 -31.77
C LEU A 133 -1.81 6.57 -30.36
N TYR A 134 -1.21 5.73 -29.51
CA TYR A 134 -1.60 5.57 -28.11
C TYR A 134 -1.02 6.69 -27.22
N GLY A 135 -0.14 7.51 -27.78
CA GLY A 135 0.54 8.64 -27.15
C GLY A 135 1.98 8.31 -26.72
N PHE A 136 2.30 7.04 -26.51
CA PHE A 136 3.64 6.59 -26.14
C PHE A 136 4.00 5.32 -26.89
N ASP A 137 5.26 5.20 -27.30
CA ASP A 137 5.72 4.09 -28.13
C ASP A 137 7.13 3.64 -27.75
N SER A 138 7.22 2.37 -27.39
CA SER A 138 8.45 1.66 -27.05
C SER A 138 9.54 1.72 -28.12
N ASN A 139 9.19 1.88 -29.41
CA ASN A 139 10.18 1.91 -30.50
C ASN A 139 10.83 3.29 -30.68
N THR A 140 10.12 4.35 -30.29
CA THR A 140 10.52 5.73 -30.60
C THR A 140 10.87 6.56 -29.36
N CYS A 141 10.47 6.12 -28.15
CA CYS A 141 10.83 6.82 -26.92
C CYS A 141 12.35 6.86 -26.71
N ALA A 142 12.85 7.96 -26.14
CA ALA A 142 14.21 8.02 -25.61
C ALA A 142 14.30 7.23 -24.30
N VAL A 143 15.40 6.50 -24.11
CA VAL A 143 15.73 5.83 -22.84
C VAL A 143 17.09 6.36 -22.40
N ILE A 144 17.12 7.06 -21.26
CA ILE A 144 18.33 7.66 -20.68
C ILE A 144 18.66 6.90 -19.40
N SER A 145 19.90 6.42 -19.29
CA SER A 145 20.42 5.80 -18.07
C SER A 145 21.42 6.72 -17.39
N THR A 146 21.19 6.95 -16.09
CA THR A 146 22.13 7.64 -15.19
C THR A 146 22.37 6.80 -13.93
N ILE A 147 22.43 5.47 -14.08
CA ILE A 147 22.66 4.53 -12.99
C ILE A 147 24.09 4.63 -12.47
N ASN A 148 24.23 4.71 -11.15
CA ASN A 148 25.51 4.75 -10.44
C ASN A 148 25.76 3.45 -9.65
N LYS A 149 26.98 3.29 -9.14
CA LYS A 149 27.28 2.23 -8.15
C LYS A 149 26.80 2.65 -6.76
N GLN A 150 26.38 1.69 -5.94
CA GLN A 150 26.00 1.96 -4.55
C GLN A 150 27.18 2.50 -3.73
N SER A 151 26.89 3.42 -2.80
CA SER A 151 27.88 3.98 -1.86
C SER A 151 28.52 2.89 -0.99
N GLY A 152 29.84 2.95 -0.83
CA GLY A 152 30.60 2.05 0.05
C GLY A 152 30.22 2.16 1.52
N ASP A 153 29.83 3.37 1.99
CA ASP A 153 29.45 3.60 3.38
C ASP A 153 28.15 2.88 3.76
N ILE A 154 27.21 2.82 2.81
CA ILE A 154 25.95 2.07 2.96
C ILE A 154 26.26 0.57 2.94
N ALA A 155 27.13 0.10 2.05
CA ALA A 155 27.46 -1.31 1.94
C ALA A 155 27.99 -1.92 3.26
N MET A 156 28.84 -1.18 4.00
CA MET A 156 29.42 -1.66 5.27
C MET A 156 28.36 -2.06 6.32
N GLY A 157 27.27 -1.28 6.44
CA GLY A 157 26.21 -1.54 7.42
C GLY A 157 25.27 -2.68 7.02
N VAL A 158 25.09 -2.90 5.72
CA VAL A 158 24.15 -3.92 5.21
C VAL A 158 24.83 -5.27 5.01
N ASP A 159 26.13 -5.29 4.73
CA ASP A 159 26.88 -6.53 4.51
C ASP A 159 27.04 -7.37 5.80
N THR A 160 26.90 -6.75 6.97
CA THR A 160 26.83 -7.45 8.27
C THR A 160 25.45 -8.08 8.56
N GLY A 161 24.47 -7.87 7.67
CA GLY A 161 23.11 -8.41 7.81
C GLY A 161 22.11 -7.48 8.49
N GLY A 162 22.49 -6.23 8.76
CA GLY A 162 21.60 -5.19 9.28
C GLY A 162 20.61 -4.65 8.25
N ALA A 163 19.61 -3.89 8.72
CA ALA A 163 18.64 -3.24 7.84
C ALA A 163 19.33 -2.25 6.88
N GLY A 164 18.85 -2.25 5.62
CA GLY A 164 19.37 -1.39 4.55
C GLY A 164 19.13 0.10 4.74
N ASP A 165 18.13 0.45 5.55
CA ASP A 165 17.75 1.81 5.92
C ASP A 165 16.94 1.74 7.23
N GLN A 166 16.68 2.87 7.85
CA GLN A 166 15.64 2.99 8.88
C GLN A 166 14.25 2.96 8.22
N GLY A 167 13.23 2.59 8.99
CA GLY A 167 11.85 2.74 8.53
C GLY A 167 10.85 1.95 9.36
N MET A 168 9.58 2.13 9.01
CA MET A 168 8.47 1.36 9.56
C MET A 168 7.67 0.75 8.41
N MET A 169 7.15 -0.46 8.60
CA MET A 169 6.43 -1.22 7.59
C MET A 169 5.18 -1.80 8.22
N PHE A 170 4.10 -1.87 7.45
CA PHE A 170 2.81 -2.36 7.91
C PHE A 170 2.34 -3.54 7.06
N GLY A 171 1.84 -4.56 7.75
CA GLY A 171 1.18 -5.73 7.22
C GLY A 171 -0.28 -5.70 7.61
N TYR A 172 -1.20 -6.06 6.72
CA TYR A 172 -2.63 -6.10 7.04
C TYR A 172 -3.28 -7.35 6.46
N ALA A 173 -4.25 -7.91 7.17
CA ALA A 173 -5.15 -8.95 6.69
C ALA A 173 -6.54 -8.81 7.32
N THR A 174 -7.55 -9.27 6.60
CA THR A 174 -8.96 -9.30 7.02
C THR A 174 -9.65 -10.50 6.40
N ASN A 175 -10.67 -11.07 7.04
CA ASN A 175 -11.44 -12.19 6.51
C ASN A 175 -12.56 -11.81 5.53
N GLU A 176 -12.57 -10.56 5.04
CA GLU A 176 -13.57 -10.03 4.10
C GLU A 176 -13.53 -10.68 2.71
N THR A 177 -12.38 -11.16 2.25
CA THR A 177 -12.22 -11.84 0.96
C THR A 177 -11.42 -13.15 1.09
N PRO A 178 -11.54 -14.10 0.14
CA PRO A 178 -10.79 -15.37 0.20
C PRO A 178 -9.27 -15.20 0.26
N GLU A 179 -8.73 -14.18 -0.41
CA GLU A 179 -7.32 -13.81 -0.39
C GLU A 179 -6.87 -13.04 0.87
N LEU A 180 -7.79 -12.85 1.82
CA LEU A 180 -7.62 -12.15 3.09
C LEU A 180 -7.23 -10.67 2.92
N MET A 181 -7.92 -9.96 2.02
CA MET A 181 -7.70 -8.55 1.69
C MET A 181 -8.97 -7.72 1.93
N PRO A 182 -8.86 -6.39 2.12
CA PRO A 182 -10.03 -5.52 2.16
C PRO A 182 -10.81 -5.57 0.84
N THR A 183 -12.14 -5.70 0.92
CA THR A 183 -13.01 -5.81 -0.28
C THR A 183 -12.82 -4.66 -1.29
N PRO A 184 -12.74 -3.37 -0.91
CA PRO A 184 -12.62 -2.24 -1.85
C PRO A 184 -11.39 -2.34 -2.75
N ILE A 185 -10.21 -2.59 -2.16
CA ILE A 185 -8.95 -2.67 -2.94
C ILE A 185 -8.89 -3.95 -3.78
N SER A 186 -9.40 -5.08 -3.25
CA SER A 186 -9.48 -6.34 -4.01
C SER A 186 -10.33 -6.17 -5.27
N LEU A 187 -11.52 -5.57 -5.15
CA LEU A 187 -12.38 -5.29 -6.30
C LEU A 187 -11.74 -4.28 -7.26
N ALA A 188 -11.13 -3.20 -6.77
CA ALA A 188 -10.44 -2.23 -7.62
C ALA A 188 -9.30 -2.89 -8.42
N HIS A 189 -8.45 -3.70 -7.78
CA HIS A 189 -7.40 -4.45 -8.50
C HIS A 189 -7.95 -5.37 -9.57
N ARG A 190 -9.00 -6.14 -9.25
CA ARG A 190 -9.61 -7.07 -10.20
C ARG A 190 -10.26 -6.35 -11.38
N LEU A 191 -10.85 -5.17 -11.18
CA LEU A 191 -11.38 -4.33 -12.26
C LEU A 191 -10.26 -3.81 -13.17
N ALA A 192 -9.18 -3.27 -12.59
CA ALA A 192 -8.02 -2.81 -13.36
C ALA A 192 -7.35 -3.95 -14.14
N LEU A 193 -7.21 -5.13 -13.53
CA LEU A 193 -6.71 -6.32 -14.19
C LEU A 193 -7.63 -6.74 -15.34
N LYS A 194 -8.95 -6.74 -15.10
CA LYS A 194 -9.94 -7.12 -16.10
C LYS A 194 -9.93 -6.20 -17.33
N LEU A 195 -9.72 -4.89 -17.13
CA LEU A 195 -9.50 -3.93 -18.24
C LEU A 195 -8.31 -4.34 -19.11
N SER A 196 -7.19 -4.74 -18.48
CA SER A 196 -6.01 -5.20 -19.23
C SER A 196 -6.27 -6.53 -19.95
N GLU A 197 -6.98 -7.47 -19.31
CA GLU A 197 -7.35 -8.76 -19.92
C GLU A 197 -8.19 -8.59 -21.18
N VAL A 198 -9.31 -7.86 -21.11
CA VAL A 198 -10.24 -7.70 -22.24
C VAL A 198 -9.64 -6.87 -23.38
N ARG A 199 -8.67 -6.02 -23.07
CA ARG A 199 -7.83 -5.34 -24.07
C ARG A 199 -6.88 -6.33 -24.74
N LYS A 200 -6.04 -7.04 -23.97
CA LYS A 200 -4.97 -7.90 -24.49
C LYS A 200 -5.51 -9.12 -25.25
N ASN A 201 -6.67 -9.64 -24.88
CA ASN A 201 -7.30 -10.77 -25.58
C ASN A 201 -8.16 -10.35 -26.78
N GLY A 202 -8.28 -9.04 -27.05
CA GLY A 202 -9.02 -8.50 -28.19
C GLY A 202 -10.54 -8.41 -28.02
N THR A 203 -11.10 -8.78 -26.87
CA THR A 203 -12.55 -8.66 -26.59
C THR A 203 -13.01 -7.21 -26.75
N MET A 204 -12.20 -6.26 -26.28
CA MET A 204 -12.41 -4.82 -26.43
C MET A 204 -11.15 -4.19 -27.05
N SER A 205 -10.91 -4.47 -28.32
CA SER A 205 -9.70 -4.08 -29.05
C SER A 205 -9.49 -2.57 -29.20
N TYR A 206 -10.54 -1.77 -28.98
CA TYR A 206 -10.44 -0.31 -28.95
C TYR A 206 -9.87 0.23 -27.64
N LEU A 207 -9.75 -0.58 -26.57
CA LEU A 207 -9.12 -0.14 -25.33
C LEU A 207 -7.62 0.05 -25.53
N ARG A 208 -7.09 1.07 -24.86
CA ARG A 208 -5.65 1.38 -24.82
C ARG A 208 -5.11 1.11 -23.41
N PRO A 209 -3.78 1.12 -23.21
CA PRO A 209 -3.21 0.57 -21.97
C PRO A 209 -3.62 1.29 -20.68
N ASP A 210 -3.77 2.62 -20.68
CA ASP A 210 -4.06 3.39 -19.45
C ASP A 210 -5.51 3.21 -18.96
N GLY A 211 -5.68 3.04 -17.66
CA GLY A 211 -6.97 2.86 -17.04
C GLY A 211 -6.91 2.96 -15.52
N LYS A 212 -8.04 3.33 -14.93
CA LYS A 212 -8.23 3.57 -13.50
C LYS A 212 -9.56 2.96 -13.06
N SER A 213 -9.59 2.45 -11.85
CA SER A 213 -10.77 1.88 -11.21
C SER A 213 -10.87 2.35 -9.77
N GLN A 214 -12.07 2.69 -9.32
CA GLN A 214 -12.33 3.04 -7.92
C GLN A 214 -13.62 2.34 -7.47
N VAL A 215 -13.60 1.80 -6.26
CA VAL A 215 -14.75 1.09 -5.68
C VAL A 215 -15.04 1.64 -4.30
N THR A 216 -16.28 2.08 -4.09
CA THR A 216 -16.81 2.49 -2.79
C THR A 216 -17.72 1.39 -2.28
N VAL A 217 -17.37 0.83 -1.12
CA VAL A 217 -18.12 -0.24 -0.45
C VAL A 217 -18.80 0.32 0.80
N GLU A 218 -20.05 -0.06 1.00
CA GLU A 218 -20.75 0.18 2.25
C GLU A 218 -20.49 -0.95 3.25
N TYR A 219 -20.16 -0.56 4.47
CA TYR A 219 -19.90 -1.42 5.60
C TYR A 219 -20.97 -1.25 6.68
N ASP A 220 -21.24 -2.32 7.43
CA ASP A 220 -22.05 -2.27 8.65
C ASP A 220 -21.23 -1.85 9.89
N SER A 221 -21.89 -1.77 11.05
CA SER A 221 -21.28 -1.45 12.33
C SER A 221 -20.24 -2.48 12.81
N ASN A 222 -20.23 -3.69 12.24
CA ASN A 222 -19.27 -4.75 12.54
C ASN A 222 -18.13 -4.80 11.51
N HIS A 223 -17.98 -3.76 10.70
CA HIS A 223 -16.98 -3.69 9.62
C HIS A 223 -17.10 -4.83 8.60
N LYS A 224 -18.31 -5.37 8.36
CA LYS A 224 -18.55 -6.32 7.27
C LYS A 224 -19.04 -5.58 6.01
N PRO A 225 -18.50 -5.91 4.82
CA PRO A 225 -18.94 -5.34 3.55
C PRO A 225 -20.36 -5.81 3.24
N VAL A 226 -21.22 -4.90 2.80
CA VAL A 226 -22.64 -5.19 2.56
C VAL A 226 -23.03 -5.02 1.11
N ARG A 227 -22.61 -3.94 0.45
CA ARG A 227 -22.77 -3.75 -0.99
C ARG A 227 -21.76 -2.76 -1.54
N VAL A 228 -21.65 -2.70 -2.86
CA VAL A 228 -20.94 -1.63 -3.57
C VAL A 228 -21.87 -0.44 -3.78
N ASP A 229 -21.53 0.71 -3.20
CA ASP A 229 -22.28 1.96 -3.39
C ASP A 229 -21.96 2.61 -4.74
N ALA A 230 -20.67 2.61 -5.14
CA ALA A 230 -20.23 3.23 -6.38
C ALA A 230 -19.03 2.52 -7.01
N VAL A 231 -19.04 2.47 -8.34
CA VAL A 231 -17.92 2.01 -9.18
C VAL A 231 -17.55 3.12 -10.15
N VAL A 232 -16.28 3.52 -10.18
CA VAL A 232 -15.75 4.44 -11.18
C VAL A 232 -14.75 3.69 -12.05
N ILE A 233 -14.93 3.78 -13.37
CA ILE A 233 -13.96 3.29 -14.35
C ILE A 233 -13.62 4.45 -15.29
N SER A 234 -12.34 4.75 -15.42
CA SER A 234 -11.83 5.65 -16.47
C SER A 234 -10.79 4.89 -17.27
N THR A 235 -11.07 4.61 -18.54
CA THR A 235 -10.18 3.81 -19.39
C THR A 235 -9.87 4.53 -20.69
N GLN A 236 -8.62 4.45 -21.10
CA GLN A 236 -8.13 5.00 -22.35
C GLN A 236 -8.69 4.18 -23.52
N HIS A 237 -9.11 4.84 -24.60
CA HIS A 237 -9.71 4.18 -25.74
C HIS A 237 -9.37 4.86 -27.07
N ALA A 238 -9.56 4.12 -28.16
CA ALA A 238 -9.46 4.63 -29.52
C ALA A 238 -10.58 5.63 -29.81
N GLU A 239 -10.35 6.49 -30.80
CA GLU A 239 -11.31 7.52 -31.16
C GLU A 239 -12.62 6.98 -31.75
N THR A 240 -12.57 5.75 -32.25
CA THR A 240 -13.60 5.08 -33.03
C THR A 240 -14.80 4.60 -32.21
N VAL A 241 -14.64 4.36 -30.90
CA VAL A 241 -15.73 3.90 -30.03
C VAL A 241 -16.56 5.08 -29.53
N GLY A 242 -17.90 4.92 -29.56
CA GLY A 242 -18.84 5.88 -28.99
C GLY A 242 -18.97 5.73 -27.47
N ASN A 243 -19.32 6.81 -26.77
CA ASN A 243 -19.43 6.80 -25.30
C ASN A 243 -20.50 5.81 -24.78
N GLU A 244 -21.61 5.62 -25.50
CA GLU A 244 -22.68 4.71 -25.09
C GLU A 244 -22.26 3.24 -25.21
N GLU A 245 -21.62 2.88 -26.32
CA GLU A 245 -21.04 1.55 -26.55
C GLU A 245 -19.99 1.22 -25.49
N LEU A 246 -19.04 2.14 -25.27
CA LEU A 246 -18.00 1.99 -24.24
C LEU A 246 -18.63 1.76 -22.86
N ARG A 247 -19.66 2.52 -22.48
CA ARG A 247 -20.34 2.37 -21.19
C ARG A 247 -21.00 1.00 -21.05
N GLY A 248 -21.72 0.56 -22.08
CA GLY A 248 -22.36 -0.76 -22.10
C GLY A 248 -21.35 -1.89 -21.97
N ASP A 249 -20.25 -1.82 -22.73
CA ASP A 249 -19.21 -2.85 -22.73
C ASP A 249 -18.44 -2.90 -21.41
N ILE A 250 -18.09 -1.76 -20.82
CA ILE A 250 -17.41 -1.72 -19.52
C ILE A 250 -18.32 -2.26 -18.41
N LEU A 251 -19.60 -1.90 -18.43
CA LEU A 251 -20.55 -2.42 -17.44
C LEU A 251 -20.64 -3.96 -17.53
N LYS A 252 -20.81 -4.49 -18.74
CA LYS A 252 -21.00 -5.93 -18.97
C LYS A 252 -19.71 -6.75 -18.82
N ASN A 253 -18.66 -6.37 -19.53
CA ASN A 253 -17.47 -7.19 -19.72
C ASN A 253 -16.40 -6.96 -18.65
N VAL A 254 -16.53 -5.89 -17.85
CA VAL A 254 -15.57 -5.53 -16.79
C VAL A 254 -16.24 -5.52 -15.42
N ILE A 255 -17.26 -4.68 -15.20
CA ILE A 255 -17.84 -4.49 -13.87
C ILE A 255 -18.63 -5.73 -13.42
N GLN A 256 -19.63 -6.14 -14.19
CA GLN A 256 -20.48 -7.31 -13.89
C GLN A 256 -19.71 -8.64 -14.01
N ALA A 257 -18.59 -8.67 -14.73
CA ALA A 257 -17.72 -9.83 -14.82
C ALA A 257 -16.82 -10.01 -13.58
N VAL A 258 -16.60 -8.95 -12.79
CA VAL A 258 -15.68 -8.95 -11.64
C VAL A 258 -16.41 -8.89 -10.31
N ILE A 259 -17.37 -7.98 -10.18
CA ILE A 259 -18.07 -7.75 -8.92
C ILE A 259 -19.18 -8.81 -8.79
N PRO A 260 -19.20 -9.59 -7.70
CA PRO A 260 -20.27 -10.53 -7.44
C PRO A 260 -21.64 -9.86 -7.46
N ALA A 261 -22.65 -10.53 -8.06
CA ALA A 261 -23.97 -9.95 -8.27
C ALA A 261 -24.66 -9.59 -6.94
N GLU A 262 -24.38 -10.32 -5.87
CA GLU A 262 -24.89 -10.08 -4.52
C GLU A 262 -24.37 -8.78 -3.88
N LEU A 263 -23.30 -8.19 -4.40
CA LEU A 263 -22.79 -6.89 -3.95
C LEU A 263 -23.29 -5.72 -4.81
N LEU A 264 -24.07 -5.99 -5.86
CA LEU A 264 -24.64 -4.98 -6.77
C LEU A 264 -26.16 -4.92 -6.59
N ASP A 265 -26.71 -3.72 -6.50
CA ASP A 265 -28.16 -3.50 -6.39
C ASP A 265 -28.65 -2.38 -7.32
N GLU A 266 -29.96 -2.07 -7.28
CA GLU A 266 -30.52 -0.97 -8.08
C GLU A 266 -29.98 0.43 -7.70
N ASN A 267 -29.33 0.57 -6.55
CA ASN A 267 -28.79 1.83 -6.03
C ASN A 267 -27.28 1.98 -6.31
N THR A 268 -26.60 0.94 -6.79
CA THR A 268 -25.18 1.03 -7.16
C THR A 268 -24.96 2.05 -8.28
N LYS A 269 -24.07 3.01 -8.05
CA LYS A 269 -23.76 4.09 -8.99
C LYS A 269 -22.60 3.67 -9.91
N TYR A 270 -22.77 3.84 -11.21
CA TYR A 270 -21.73 3.54 -12.19
C TYR A 270 -21.24 4.81 -12.88
N HIS A 271 -19.97 5.16 -12.66
CA HIS A 271 -19.28 6.30 -13.27
C HIS A 271 -18.26 5.81 -14.29
N ILE A 272 -18.71 5.58 -15.53
CA ILE A 272 -17.86 5.09 -16.61
C ILE A 272 -17.48 6.24 -17.55
N ASN A 273 -16.17 6.53 -17.61
CA ASN A 273 -15.57 7.66 -18.29
C ASN A 273 -16.35 8.97 -18.04
N PRO A 274 -16.43 9.43 -16.77
CA PRO A 274 -17.32 10.53 -16.38
C PRO A 274 -16.95 11.87 -17.02
N THR A 275 -15.69 12.05 -17.44
CA THR A 275 -15.20 13.24 -18.16
C THR A 275 -15.40 13.16 -19.68
N GLY A 276 -16.06 12.11 -20.19
CA GLY A 276 -16.24 11.88 -21.62
C GLY A 276 -15.08 11.09 -22.22
N ARG A 277 -14.41 11.64 -23.24
CA ARG A 277 -13.40 10.89 -24.01
C ARG A 277 -12.06 10.86 -23.27
N PHE A 278 -11.40 9.70 -23.26
CA PHE A 278 -10.05 9.52 -22.75
C PHE A 278 -9.19 8.86 -23.83
N VAL A 279 -8.69 9.65 -24.79
CA VAL A 279 -7.96 9.15 -25.97
C VAL A 279 -6.45 9.17 -25.74
N VAL A 280 -5.94 10.28 -25.20
CA VAL A 280 -4.53 10.47 -24.83
C VAL A 280 -4.34 10.00 -23.41
N GLY A 281 -3.40 9.08 -23.18
CA GLY A 281 -3.10 8.51 -21.86
C GLY A 281 -1.62 8.14 -21.75
N GLY A 282 -1.25 7.46 -20.67
CA GLY A 282 0.13 7.06 -20.45
C GLY A 282 1.08 8.26 -20.27
N PRO A 283 2.39 8.08 -20.56
CA PRO A 283 3.39 9.12 -20.36
C PRO A 283 3.18 10.41 -21.18
N MET A 284 2.35 10.37 -22.24
CA MET A 284 1.98 11.57 -22.99
C MET A 284 0.93 12.42 -22.25
N GLY A 285 0.06 11.78 -21.48
CA GLY A 285 -1.00 12.44 -20.72
C GLY A 285 -0.54 12.90 -19.33
N ASP A 286 0.41 12.20 -18.71
CA ASP A 286 0.88 12.49 -17.36
C ASP A 286 2.30 11.95 -17.12
N THR A 287 3.04 12.56 -16.18
CA THR A 287 4.38 12.09 -15.79
C THR A 287 4.25 10.94 -14.80
N GLY A 288 5.01 9.86 -15.02
CA GLY A 288 5.07 8.71 -14.12
C GLY A 288 6.38 8.62 -13.37
N LEU A 289 6.34 8.26 -12.08
CA LEU A 289 7.52 7.96 -11.28
C LEU A 289 7.33 6.68 -10.46
N THR A 290 8.41 5.94 -10.28
CA THR A 290 8.46 4.76 -9.40
C THR A 290 8.00 5.14 -7.99
N GLY A 291 7.20 4.27 -7.35
CA GLY A 291 6.79 4.47 -5.96
C GLY A 291 5.73 5.56 -5.74
N ARG A 292 5.01 6.00 -6.77
CA ARG A 292 3.91 6.97 -6.64
C ARG A 292 2.53 6.34 -6.46
N LYS A 293 2.48 5.02 -6.31
CA LYS A 293 1.24 4.23 -6.15
C LYS A 293 1.26 3.30 -4.94
N ILE A 294 2.01 3.65 -3.88
CA ILE A 294 2.22 2.80 -2.68
C ILE A 294 0.92 2.36 -1.96
N ILE A 295 -0.13 3.18 -1.97
CA ILE A 295 -1.42 2.79 -1.37
C ILE A 295 -2.19 1.82 -2.27
N VAL A 296 -2.06 1.97 -3.59
CA VAL A 296 -2.56 0.99 -4.57
C VAL A 296 -1.76 -0.31 -4.44
N ASP A 297 -0.46 -0.25 -4.16
CA ASP A 297 0.38 -1.45 -4.02
C ASP A 297 0.08 -2.29 -2.79
N THR A 298 -0.60 -1.69 -1.79
CA THR A 298 -0.82 -2.28 -0.48
C THR A 298 -2.30 -2.56 -0.20
N TYR A 299 -2.92 -1.76 0.66
CA TYR A 299 -4.23 -2.09 1.26
C TYR A 299 -5.32 -1.08 0.92
N GLY A 300 -5.09 -0.21 -0.07
CA GLY A 300 -6.08 0.75 -0.55
C GLY A 300 -6.57 1.73 0.52
N GLY A 301 -5.78 1.97 1.55
CA GLY A 301 -6.06 2.87 2.67
C GLY A 301 -6.72 2.24 3.90
N MET A 302 -7.08 0.94 3.87
CA MET A 302 -7.73 0.29 5.03
C MET A 302 -6.77 0.04 6.19
N GLY A 303 -5.50 -0.22 5.88
CA GLY A 303 -4.40 -0.30 6.84
C GLY A 303 -3.45 0.90 6.73
N ARG A 304 -2.52 1.00 7.68
CA ARG A 304 -1.48 2.03 7.68
C ARG A 304 -0.40 1.72 6.64
N HIS A 305 0.37 2.75 6.28
CA HIS A 305 1.51 2.63 5.37
C HIS A 305 2.71 3.37 5.93
N GLY A 306 3.90 2.76 5.82
CA GLY A 306 5.13 3.29 6.42
C GLY A 306 5.86 4.33 5.58
N GLY A 307 5.51 4.45 4.30
CA GLY A 307 6.02 5.45 3.36
C GLY A 307 7.00 4.90 2.32
N GLY A 308 7.66 3.78 2.61
CA GLY A 308 8.59 3.14 1.69
C GLY A 308 7.92 2.53 0.45
N ALA A 309 8.38 2.90 -0.74
CA ALA A 309 7.99 2.24 -1.99
C ALA A 309 8.67 0.86 -2.16
N PHE A 310 8.12 0.01 -3.03
CA PHE A 310 8.62 -1.34 -3.27
C PHE A 310 9.48 -1.48 -4.53
N SER A 311 8.95 -1.07 -5.68
CA SER A 311 9.53 -1.30 -7.01
C SER A 311 10.95 -0.79 -7.13
N GLY A 312 11.82 -1.55 -7.83
CA GLY A 312 13.22 -1.19 -8.05
C GLY A 312 14.16 -1.46 -6.89
N LYS A 313 13.66 -1.94 -5.75
CA LYS A 313 14.46 -2.26 -4.57
C LYS A 313 14.70 -3.75 -4.44
N ASP A 314 15.96 -4.16 -4.27
CA ASP A 314 16.26 -5.54 -3.90
C ASP A 314 15.78 -5.85 -2.46
N ALA A 315 15.68 -7.14 -2.14
CA ALA A 315 15.08 -7.60 -0.88
C ALA A 315 15.84 -7.22 0.40
N THR A 316 17.05 -6.66 0.29
CA THR A 316 17.79 -6.14 1.46
C THR A 316 17.26 -4.79 1.95
N LYS A 317 16.44 -4.10 1.14
CA LYS A 317 15.73 -2.90 1.56
C LYS A 317 14.45 -3.30 2.30
N VAL A 318 14.43 -2.99 3.59
CA VAL A 318 13.36 -3.40 4.51
C VAL A 318 11.99 -2.84 4.12
N ASP A 319 11.94 -1.71 3.41
CA ASP A 319 10.69 -1.18 2.83
C ASP A 319 9.89 -2.24 2.08
N ARG A 320 10.57 -3.10 1.32
CA ARG A 320 9.94 -4.19 0.56
C ARG A 320 9.85 -5.46 1.38
N SER A 321 10.98 -5.97 1.87
CA SER A 321 11.03 -7.29 2.49
C SER A 321 10.28 -7.34 3.81
N ALA A 322 10.39 -6.32 4.67
CA ALA A 322 9.66 -6.29 5.93
C ALA A 322 8.17 -5.99 5.75
N ALA A 323 7.77 -5.22 4.72
CA ALA A 323 6.35 -5.09 4.38
C ALA A 323 5.75 -6.43 3.93
N TYR A 324 6.49 -7.21 3.13
CA TYR A 324 6.07 -8.56 2.74
C TYR A 324 6.01 -9.51 3.94
N MET A 325 6.99 -9.45 4.85
CA MET A 325 6.95 -10.24 6.09
C MET A 325 5.77 -9.83 6.98
N ALA A 326 5.51 -8.54 7.15
CA ALA A 326 4.39 -8.06 7.94
C ALA A 326 3.05 -8.55 7.35
N ARG A 327 2.89 -8.50 6.01
CA ARG A 327 1.73 -9.11 5.32
C ARG A 327 1.62 -10.60 5.63
N TYR A 328 2.72 -11.35 5.48
CA TYR A 328 2.76 -12.78 5.73
C TYR A 328 2.35 -13.12 7.16
N VAL A 329 2.83 -12.37 8.15
CA VAL A 329 2.44 -12.51 9.56
C VAL A 329 0.95 -12.23 9.75
N ALA A 330 0.47 -11.05 9.35
CA ALA A 330 -0.94 -10.66 9.52
C ALA A 330 -1.88 -11.66 8.85
N LYS A 331 -1.54 -12.11 7.64
CA LYS A 331 -2.30 -13.10 6.89
C LYS A 331 -2.36 -14.45 7.61
N ASN A 332 -1.24 -14.91 8.17
CA ASN A 332 -1.22 -16.17 8.93
C ASN A 332 -2.01 -16.09 10.25
N ILE A 333 -2.03 -14.93 10.92
CA ILE A 333 -2.85 -14.71 12.13
C ILE A 333 -4.34 -14.82 11.79
N VAL A 334 -4.79 -14.13 10.73
CA VAL A 334 -6.20 -14.18 10.30
C VAL A 334 -6.56 -15.57 9.76
N ALA A 335 -5.69 -16.20 8.96
CA ALA A 335 -5.90 -17.56 8.46
C ALA A 335 -5.95 -18.62 9.57
N ALA A 336 -5.23 -18.40 10.68
CA ALA A 336 -5.31 -19.26 11.88
C ALA A 336 -6.65 -19.11 12.62
N GLY A 337 -7.46 -18.11 12.26
CA GLY A 337 -8.70 -17.76 12.93
C GLY A 337 -8.48 -17.15 14.32
N LEU A 338 -7.31 -16.53 14.55
CA LEU A 338 -6.96 -15.88 15.80
C LEU A 338 -7.49 -14.43 15.89
N ALA A 339 -7.81 -13.82 14.75
CA ALA A 339 -8.49 -12.54 14.63
C ALA A 339 -9.28 -12.49 13.31
N ASP A 340 -10.32 -11.65 13.24
CA ASP A 340 -11.02 -11.39 11.98
C ASP A 340 -10.23 -10.38 11.12
N ARG A 341 -9.54 -9.45 11.78
CA ARG A 341 -8.69 -8.40 11.17
C ARG A 341 -7.41 -8.27 11.99
N CYS A 342 -6.29 -8.06 11.31
CA CYS A 342 -4.99 -7.91 11.95
C CYS A 342 -4.11 -6.95 11.17
N GLU A 343 -3.50 -6.01 11.87
CA GLU A 343 -2.39 -5.18 11.39
C GLU A 343 -1.12 -5.50 12.18
N VAL A 344 0.01 -5.55 11.48
CA VAL A 344 1.34 -5.80 12.06
C VAL A 344 2.24 -4.64 11.67
N GLN A 345 2.87 -3.98 12.64
CA GLN A 345 3.93 -3.02 12.39
C GLN A 345 5.29 -3.63 12.71
N LEU A 346 6.25 -3.46 11.80
CA LEU A 346 7.67 -3.70 12.03
C LEU A 346 8.44 -2.40 11.85
N ALA A 347 9.43 -2.11 12.69
CA ALA A 347 10.31 -0.97 12.49
C ALA A 347 11.78 -1.36 12.66
N TYR A 348 12.66 -0.71 11.90
CA TYR A 348 14.10 -0.99 11.87
C TYR A 348 14.91 0.29 11.99
N ALA A 349 16.11 0.14 12.56
CA ALA A 349 17.17 1.13 12.50
C ALA A 349 18.26 0.65 11.53
N ILE A 350 18.83 1.57 10.75
CA ILE A 350 19.87 1.25 9.77
C ILE A 350 21.05 0.50 10.42
N GLY A 351 21.51 -0.59 9.80
CA GLY A 351 22.61 -1.41 10.30
C GLY A 351 22.27 -2.31 11.50
N VAL A 352 21.05 -2.27 12.03
CA VAL A 352 20.58 -3.16 13.10
C VAL A 352 19.77 -4.30 12.48
N ALA A 353 20.07 -5.54 12.88
CA ALA A 353 19.40 -6.72 12.32
C ALA A 353 18.02 -6.96 12.94
N GLU A 354 17.89 -6.83 14.26
CA GLU A 354 16.62 -7.03 14.95
C GLU A 354 15.71 -5.80 14.79
N PRO A 355 14.38 -5.99 14.63
CA PRO A 355 13.45 -4.87 14.60
C PRO A 355 13.43 -4.14 15.94
N VAL A 356 13.39 -2.81 15.90
CA VAL A 356 13.27 -1.96 17.09
C VAL A 356 11.87 -2.02 17.72
N SER A 357 10.85 -2.34 16.92
CA SER A 357 9.50 -2.60 17.40
C SER A 357 8.79 -3.67 16.56
N VAL A 358 7.92 -4.42 17.22
CA VAL A 358 6.92 -5.32 16.62
C VAL A 358 5.63 -5.03 17.36
N LEU A 359 4.58 -4.62 16.64
CA LEU A 359 3.26 -4.33 17.20
C LEU A 359 2.22 -5.13 16.42
N VAL A 360 1.27 -5.72 17.13
CA VAL A 360 0.10 -6.41 16.56
C VAL A 360 -1.17 -5.72 17.05
N ASP A 361 -2.03 -5.31 16.12
CA ASP A 361 -3.34 -4.69 16.39
C ASP A 361 -4.42 -5.52 15.71
N THR A 362 -5.36 -6.04 16.48
CA THR A 362 -6.45 -6.91 16.00
C THR A 362 -7.78 -6.19 15.88
N PHE A 363 -7.81 -4.87 16.13
CA PHE A 363 -9.01 -4.05 16.08
C PHE A 363 -10.16 -4.66 16.91
N GLU A 364 -9.83 -5.15 18.11
CA GLU A 364 -10.78 -5.80 19.04
C GLU A 364 -11.44 -7.08 18.49
N THR A 365 -10.88 -7.68 17.45
CA THR A 365 -11.36 -8.96 16.87
C THR A 365 -10.53 -10.17 17.30
N GLY A 366 -9.47 -9.95 18.08
CA GLY A 366 -8.58 -10.99 18.57
C GLY A 366 -9.27 -11.96 19.53
N LYS A 367 -8.95 -13.26 19.40
CA LYS A 367 -9.35 -14.32 20.34
C LYS A 367 -8.29 -14.59 21.41
N VAL A 368 -7.15 -13.93 21.28
CA VAL A 368 -5.96 -14.03 22.13
C VAL A 368 -5.48 -12.60 22.37
N ASP A 369 -4.86 -12.35 23.51
CA ASP A 369 -4.30 -11.04 23.84
C ASP A 369 -3.24 -10.63 22.80
N GLU A 370 -3.22 -9.35 22.44
CA GLU A 370 -2.31 -8.82 21.41
C GLU A 370 -0.85 -8.98 21.83
N LYS A 371 -0.55 -8.91 23.13
CA LYS A 371 0.81 -9.13 23.62
C LYS A 371 1.27 -10.57 23.43
N GLU A 372 0.37 -11.53 23.63
CA GLU A 372 0.63 -12.93 23.37
C GLU A 372 0.80 -13.20 21.87
N LEU A 373 0.04 -12.50 21.01
CA LEU A 373 0.24 -12.55 19.56
C LEU A 373 1.62 -12.01 19.17
N GLU A 374 2.09 -10.89 19.74
CA GLU A 374 3.45 -10.37 19.49
C GLU A 374 4.52 -11.41 19.83
N ASP A 375 4.38 -12.12 20.96
CA ASP A 375 5.33 -13.14 21.38
C ASP A 375 5.30 -14.37 20.45
N LEU A 376 4.10 -14.79 20.02
CA LEU A 376 3.95 -15.83 19.00
C LEU A 376 4.58 -15.41 17.67
N VAL A 377 4.45 -14.15 17.26
CA VAL A 377 5.09 -13.63 16.05
C VAL A 377 6.61 -13.76 16.16
N ARG A 378 7.21 -13.27 17.25
CA ARG A 378 8.67 -13.34 17.46
C ARG A 378 9.18 -14.78 17.50
N LYS A 379 8.38 -15.73 18.01
CA LYS A 379 8.74 -17.14 18.09
C LYS A 379 8.68 -17.88 16.75
N ASN A 380 7.76 -17.49 15.85
CA ASN A 380 7.44 -18.29 14.65
C ASN A 380 8.00 -17.71 13.34
N PHE A 381 8.38 -16.42 13.34
CA PHE A 381 8.86 -15.70 12.18
C PHE A 381 10.24 -15.10 12.43
N SER A 382 11.16 -15.27 11.48
CA SER A 382 12.46 -14.61 11.54
C SER A 382 12.34 -13.20 10.98
N LEU A 383 12.45 -12.20 11.87
CA LEU A 383 12.20 -10.79 11.53
C LEU A 383 13.47 -10.01 11.22
N THR A 384 14.64 -10.65 11.18
CA THR A 384 15.86 -9.99 10.68
C THR A 384 15.81 -9.87 9.16
N PRO A 385 16.43 -8.85 8.52
CA PRO A 385 16.44 -8.73 7.06
C PRO A 385 16.90 -10.02 6.35
N LYS A 386 17.96 -10.65 6.85
CA LYS A 386 18.46 -11.93 6.34
C LYS A 386 17.41 -13.05 6.50
N GLY A 387 16.84 -13.18 7.70
CA GLY A 387 15.84 -14.19 8.00
C GLY A 387 14.58 -14.06 7.15
N ILE A 388 14.16 -12.82 6.87
CA ILE A 388 13.03 -12.52 5.97
C ILE A 388 13.34 -12.98 4.54
N ILE A 389 14.50 -12.58 4.01
CA ILE A 389 14.93 -12.93 2.65
C ILE A 389 14.97 -14.45 2.45
N GLU A 390 15.49 -15.18 3.44
CA GLU A 390 15.58 -16.64 3.43
C GLU A 390 14.19 -17.29 3.56
N SER A 391 13.38 -16.86 4.54
CA SER A 391 12.05 -17.41 4.79
C SER A 391 11.11 -17.23 3.60
N LEU A 392 11.18 -16.07 2.94
CA LEU A 392 10.33 -15.74 1.80
C LEU A 392 11.00 -16.04 0.44
N ASN A 393 12.22 -16.55 0.42
CA ASN A 393 12.95 -16.90 -0.80
C ASN A 393 12.98 -15.76 -1.84
N LEU A 394 13.45 -14.58 -1.41
CA LEU A 394 13.35 -13.31 -2.16
C LEU A 394 14.53 -13.02 -3.09
N ARG A 395 15.59 -13.84 -3.11
CA ARG A 395 16.72 -13.70 -4.04
C ARG A 395 16.45 -14.39 -5.38
N ARG A 396 15.33 -14.02 -6.00
CA ARG A 396 14.85 -14.59 -7.27
C ARG A 396 14.22 -13.50 -8.13
N PRO A 397 14.24 -13.65 -9.47
CA PRO A 397 13.60 -12.70 -10.38
C PRO A 397 12.08 -12.88 -10.40
N ILE A 398 11.39 -12.36 -9.38
CA ILE A 398 9.94 -12.52 -9.16
C ILE A 398 9.18 -11.19 -9.06
N PHE A 399 9.88 -10.05 -9.09
CA PHE A 399 9.34 -8.77 -8.64
C PHE A 399 8.54 -8.03 -9.72
N LYS A 400 8.85 -8.19 -11.02
CA LYS A 400 8.08 -7.54 -12.10
C LYS A 400 6.60 -7.90 -12.06
N ALA A 401 6.28 -9.13 -11.65
CA ALA A 401 4.90 -9.56 -11.47
C ALA A 401 4.14 -8.78 -10.38
N THR A 402 4.85 -8.15 -9.44
CA THR A 402 4.28 -7.41 -8.30
C THR A 402 3.95 -5.96 -8.64
N ALA A 403 4.65 -5.36 -9.62
CA ALA A 403 4.64 -3.93 -9.92
C ALA A 403 3.29 -3.37 -10.43
N ALA A 404 2.31 -4.21 -10.75
CA ALA A 404 0.95 -3.83 -11.09
C ALA A 404 -0.06 -4.78 -10.43
N TYR A 405 -1.27 -4.26 -10.19
CA TYR A 405 -2.40 -4.99 -9.60
C TYR A 405 -2.18 -5.45 -8.14
N GLY A 406 -1.35 -4.73 -7.41
CA GLY A 406 -1.10 -4.97 -5.99
C GLY A 406 -0.02 -6.02 -5.73
N HIS A 407 0.74 -5.80 -4.65
CA HIS A 407 1.76 -6.75 -4.16
C HIS A 407 1.14 -7.86 -3.31
N PHE A 408 -0.06 -7.64 -2.78
CA PHE A 408 -0.73 -8.51 -1.82
C PHE A 408 -2.07 -9.05 -2.35
N GLY A 409 -2.55 -10.14 -1.76
CA GLY A 409 -3.80 -10.79 -2.14
C GLY A 409 -3.72 -11.63 -3.42
N ARG A 410 -2.52 -12.00 -3.86
CA ARG A 410 -2.28 -12.76 -5.10
C ARG A 410 -1.55 -14.06 -4.82
N SER A 411 -2.03 -15.16 -5.37
CA SER A 411 -1.42 -16.48 -5.17
C SER A 411 -0.43 -16.83 -6.27
N GLY A 412 0.53 -17.71 -5.96
CA GLY A 412 1.49 -18.26 -6.92
C GLY A 412 2.92 -18.30 -6.38
N ALA A 413 3.81 -18.99 -7.10
CA ALA A 413 5.20 -19.20 -6.68
C ALA A 413 6.05 -17.92 -6.56
N ASN A 414 5.55 -16.81 -7.10
CA ASN A 414 6.19 -15.49 -7.05
C ASN A 414 5.78 -14.70 -5.80
N PHE A 415 4.73 -15.10 -5.07
CA PHE A 415 4.15 -14.37 -3.94
C PHE A 415 4.23 -15.22 -2.67
N THR A 416 5.45 -15.58 -2.26
CA THR A 416 5.70 -16.46 -1.12
C THR A 416 5.14 -15.93 0.20
N TRP A 417 5.06 -14.61 0.36
CA TRP A 417 4.45 -13.94 1.51
C TRP A 417 2.93 -14.07 1.59
N GLU A 418 2.27 -14.64 0.57
CA GLU A 418 0.84 -14.91 0.58
C GLU A 418 0.51 -16.33 1.07
N ALA A 419 1.51 -17.14 1.41
CA ALA A 419 1.30 -18.46 2.00
C ALA A 419 0.73 -18.36 3.43
N THR A 420 -0.04 -19.37 3.83
CA THR A 420 -0.65 -19.48 5.16
C THR A 420 -0.18 -20.73 5.90
N ASP A 421 1.06 -21.14 5.66
CA ASP A 421 1.68 -22.37 6.17
C ASP A 421 1.99 -22.31 7.67
N LYS A 422 2.05 -21.11 8.28
CA LYS A 422 2.25 -20.92 9.72
C LYS A 422 0.95 -20.92 10.50
N ALA A 423 -0.20 -20.79 9.82
CA ALA A 423 -1.51 -20.64 10.46
C ALA A 423 -1.86 -21.79 11.43
N ALA A 424 -1.61 -23.04 11.03
CA ALA A 424 -1.89 -24.21 11.87
C ALA A 424 -1.04 -24.22 13.15
N ALA A 425 0.25 -23.94 13.04
CA ALA A 425 1.18 -23.89 14.16
C ALA A 425 0.85 -22.73 15.12
N LEU A 426 0.48 -21.56 14.58
CA LEU A 426 0.04 -20.42 15.40
C LEU A 426 -1.22 -20.76 16.20
N LYS A 427 -2.20 -21.39 15.56
CA LYS A 427 -3.45 -21.81 16.22
C LYS A 427 -3.19 -22.79 17.36
N GLU A 428 -2.35 -23.80 17.13
CA GLU A 428 -2.00 -24.78 18.17
C GLU A 428 -1.32 -24.12 19.38
N GLN A 429 -0.34 -23.25 19.13
CA GLN A 429 0.38 -22.56 20.20
C GLN A 429 -0.54 -21.59 20.98
N ALA A 430 -1.43 -20.87 20.30
CA ALA A 430 -2.41 -20.01 20.93
C ALA A 430 -3.39 -20.79 21.85
N LEU A 431 -3.87 -21.96 21.40
CA LEU A 431 -4.72 -22.81 22.22
C LEU A 431 -4.00 -23.27 23.50
N SER A 432 -2.71 -23.59 23.42
CA SER A 432 -1.92 -24.01 24.59
C SER A 432 -1.72 -22.91 25.64
N LEU A 433 -1.74 -21.62 25.23
CA LEU A 433 -1.69 -20.49 26.15
C LEU A 433 -3.02 -20.33 26.91
N THR A 434 -4.14 -20.69 26.29
CA THR A 434 -5.47 -20.57 26.88
C THR A 434 -5.73 -21.66 27.92
N THR A 435 -5.21 -22.88 27.72
CA THR A 435 -5.32 -23.98 28.68
C THR A 435 -4.36 -23.90 29.86
N ALA A 436 -3.32 -23.06 29.78
CA ALA A 436 -2.34 -22.86 30.85
C ALA A 436 -2.75 -21.76 31.86
N LYS A 437 -3.78 -20.96 31.53
CA LYS A 437 -4.44 -20.01 32.43
C LYS A 437 -5.65 -20.67 33.07
#